data_AF-A0A927RH62-F1
#
_entry.id   AF-A0A927RH62-F1
#
_cell.length_a   1.000
_cell.length_b   1.000
_cell.length_c   1.000
_cell.angle_alpha   90.00
_cell.angle_beta   90.00
_cell.angle_gamma   90.00
#
_symmetry.space_group_name_H-M   'P 1'
#
loop_
_entity.id
_entity.type
_entity.pdbx_description
1 polymer ?
#
loop_
_entity_poly.entity_id
_entity_poly.type
_entity_poly.pdbx_seq_one_letter_code
_entity_poly.pdbx_strand_id
1 'polypeptide(L)'
;MAVKGFERWIEQGEQIDYPAVQNCLKTMNNWQEEICNYHHLRFTNAAVEGRNNKIKALQRRHYFTRNPKYYKQRILLECNEELLSC
;
A
#
# COMPACT_ATOMS: atom_id res chain seq x y z
N MET A 1 15.16 -13.60 13.38
CA MET A 1 14.42 -12.95 14.50
C MET A 1 13.04 -12.49 14.06
N ALA A 2 12.91 -11.77 12.93
CA ALA A 2 11.61 -11.32 12.41
C ALA A 2 10.64 -12.48 12.13
N VAL A 3 11.09 -13.55 11.46
CA VAL A 3 10.27 -14.75 11.17
C VAL A 3 9.68 -15.36 12.43
N LYS A 4 10.50 -15.63 13.45
CA LYS A 4 10.02 -16.19 14.74
C LYS A 4 9.00 -15.28 15.45
N GLY A 5 9.20 -13.95 15.35
CA GLY A 5 8.25 -12.99 15.90
C GLY A 5 6.93 -12.98 15.14
N PHE A 6 7.00 -13.11 13.82
CA PHE A 6 5.84 -13.23 12.95
C PHE A 6 5.05 -14.50 13.20
N GLU A 7 5.71 -15.66 13.28
CA GLU A 7 5.08 -16.96 13.57
C GLU A 7 4.33 -16.92 14.91
N ARG A 8 4.98 -16.43 15.97
CA ARG A 8 4.33 -16.25 17.28
C ARG A 8 3.11 -15.33 17.20
N TRP A 9 3.17 -14.28 16.40
CA TRP A 9 2.03 -13.36 16.22
C TRP A 9 0.87 -14.02 15.48
N ILE A 10 1.16 -14.85 14.46
CA ILE A 10 0.15 -15.66 13.77
C ILE A 10 -0.50 -16.64 14.74
N GLU A 11 0.28 -17.40 15.50
CA GLU A 11 -0.24 -18.36 16.50
C GLU A 11 -1.19 -17.70 17.50
N GLN A 12 -0.86 -16.50 17.96
CA GLN A 12 -1.72 -15.71 18.86
C GLN A 12 -3.04 -15.30 18.18
N GLY A 13 -2.98 -14.90 16.92
CA GLY A 13 -4.16 -14.54 16.15
C GLY A 13 -5.06 -15.74 15.87
N GLU A 14 -4.49 -16.92 15.63
CA GLU A 14 -5.25 -18.14 15.36
C GLU A 14 -6.11 -18.57 16.55
N GLN A 15 -5.73 -18.20 17.78
CA GLN A 15 -6.54 -18.42 18.98
C GLN A 15 -7.80 -17.55 19.04
N ILE A 16 -7.92 -16.54 18.16
CA ILE A 16 -9.06 -15.62 18.13
C ILE A 16 -10.06 -16.12 17.08
N ASP A 17 -11.17 -16.69 17.54
CA ASP A 17 -12.27 -17.13 16.68
C ASP A 17 -13.14 -15.95 16.23
N TYR A 18 -12.58 -15.13 15.33
CA TYR A 18 -13.29 -14.01 14.70
C TYR A 18 -12.99 -13.95 13.19
N PRO A 19 -14.02 -13.94 12.32
CA PRO A 19 -13.81 -14.01 10.87
C PRO A 19 -12.89 -12.93 10.29
N ALA A 20 -12.94 -11.70 10.81
CA ALA A 20 -12.06 -10.64 10.32
C ALA A 20 -10.60 -10.87 10.72
N VAL A 21 -10.35 -11.48 11.89
CA VAL A 21 -8.99 -11.85 12.30
C VAL A 21 -8.48 -12.96 11.40
N GLN A 22 -9.26 -14.01 11.18
CA GLN A 22 -8.87 -15.12 10.30
C GLN A 22 -8.57 -14.65 8.87
N ASN A 23 -9.38 -13.73 8.33
CA ASN A 23 -9.11 -13.09 7.03
C ASN A 23 -7.81 -12.27 7.04
N CYS A 24 -7.55 -11.51 8.11
CA CYS A 24 -6.31 -10.76 8.26
C CYS A 24 -5.10 -11.70 8.30
N LEU A 25 -5.14 -12.77 9.09
CA LEU A 25 -4.05 -13.76 9.20
C LEU A 25 -3.74 -14.41 7.86
N LYS A 26 -4.78 -14.74 7.07
CA LYS A 26 -4.59 -15.24 5.70
C LYS A 26 -3.80 -14.25 4.83
N THR A 27 -4.14 -12.97 4.88
CA THR A 27 -3.37 -11.93 4.18
C THR A 27 -1.94 -11.87 4.70
N MET A 28 -1.75 -11.85 6.02
CA MET A 28 -0.42 -11.74 6.62
C MET A 28 0.47 -12.91 6.20
N ASN A 29 -0.03 -14.15 6.24
CA ASN A 29 0.71 -15.34 5.79
C ASN A 29 1.12 -15.25 4.31
N ASN A 30 0.26 -14.73 3.44
CA ASN A 30 0.59 -14.55 2.02
C ASN A 30 1.76 -13.57 1.78
N TRP A 31 2.02 -12.65 2.70
CA TRP A 31 3.04 -11.60 2.59
C TRP A 31 4.17 -11.76 3.63
N GLN A 32 4.30 -12.93 4.25
CA GLN A 32 5.26 -13.17 5.32
C GLN A 32 6.69 -12.86 4.88
N GLU A 33 7.06 -13.25 3.66
CA GLU A 33 8.41 -13.06 3.13
C GLU A 33 8.76 -11.57 3.05
N GLU A 34 7.91 -10.76 2.42
CA GLU A 34 8.13 -9.32 2.26
C GLU A 34 8.15 -8.59 3.61
N ILE A 35 7.22 -8.96 4.51
CA ILE A 35 7.15 -8.41 5.86
C ILE A 35 8.43 -8.73 6.64
N CYS A 36 8.94 -9.96 6.57
CA CYS A 36 10.18 -10.34 7.24
C CYS A 36 11.40 -9.70 6.59
N ASN A 37 11.42 -9.58 5.27
CA ASN A 37 12.49 -8.95 4.50
C ASN A 37 12.60 -7.45 4.77
N TYR A 38 11.50 -6.78 5.11
CA TYR A 38 11.52 -5.39 5.58
C TYR A 38 12.52 -5.17 6.74
N HIS A 39 12.60 -6.11 7.68
CA HIS A 39 13.50 -5.98 8.82
C HIS A 39 15.00 -6.09 8.47
N HIS A 40 15.32 -6.61 7.28
CA HIS A 40 16.69 -6.72 6.78
C HIS A 40 17.07 -5.54 5.88
N LEU A 41 16.21 -5.20 4.92
CA LEU A 41 16.53 -4.24 3.86
C LEU A 41 15.90 -2.86 4.07
N ARG A 42 14.91 -2.75 4.97
CA ARG A 42 14.20 -1.50 5.32
C ARG A 42 13.58 -0.77 4.13
N PHE A 43 13.26 -1.49 3.05
CA PHE A 43 12.53 -0.92 1.92
C PHE A 43 11.15 -0.45 2.35
N THR A 44 10.85 0.82 2.12
CA THR A 44 9.56 1.39 2.50
C THR A 44 8.67 1.53 1.27
N ASN A 45 7.36 1.36 1.47
CA ASN A 45 6.36 1.68 0.45
C ASN A 45 6.09 3.20 0.34
N ALA A 46 6.89 4.05 1.00
CA ALA A 46 6.63 5.47 1.16
C ALA A 46 6.53 6.23 -0.17
N ALA A 47 7.37 5.88 -1.15
CA ALA A 47 7.31 6.49 -2.48
C ALA A 47 6.00 6.16 -3.22
N VAL A 48 5.53 4.92 -3.11
CA VAL A 48 4.26 4.47 -3.71
C VAL A 48 3.07 5.11 -2.97
N GLU A 49 3.12 5.16 -1.64
CA GLU A 49 2.10 5.84 -0.83
C GLU A 49 2.03 7.33 -1.12
N GLY A 50 3.18 8.00 -1.29
CA GLY A 50 3.26 9.39 -1.71
C GLY A 50 2.56 9.62 -3.05
N ARG A 51 2.82 8.77 -4.05
CA ARG A 51 2.13 8.81 -5.34
C ARG A 51 0.63 8.58 -5.20
N ASN A 52 0.21 7.57 -4.43
CA ASN A 52 -1.20 7.29 -4.18
C ASN A 52 -1.92 8.46 -3.50
N ASN A 53 -1.26 9.12 -2.55
CA ASN A 53 -1.80 10.29 -1.87
C ASN A 53 -1.94 11.49 -2.81
N LYS A 54 -0.98 11.72 -3.71
CA LYS A 54 -1.07 12.75 -4.76
C LYS A 54 -2.26 12.49 -5.70
N ILE A 55 -2.47 11.23 -6.11
CA ILE A 55 -3.63 10.84 -6.93
C ILE A 55 -4.94 11.04 -6.16
N LYS A 56 -5.03 10.64 -4.89
CA LYS A 56 -6.22 10.89 -4.07
C LYS A 56 -6.51 12.39 -3.91
N ALA A 57 -5.47 13.23 -3.78
CA ALA A 57 -5.62 14.68 -3.74
C ALA A 57 -6.12 15.26 -5.08
N LEU A 58 -5.64 14.72 -6.21
CA LEU A 58 -6.17 15.03 -7.53
C LEU A 58 -7.66 14.67 -7.65
N GLN A 59 -8.04 13.46 -7.25
CA GLN A 59 -9.44 13.01 -7.24
C GLN A 59 -10.34 13.94 -6.42
N ARG A 60 -9.88 14.37 -5.23
CA ARG A 60 -10.60 15.32 -4.38
C ARG A 60 -10.71 16.71 -5.00
N ARG A 61 -9.75 17.18 -5.81
CA ARG A 61 -9.86 18.49 -6.48
C ARG A 61 -10.74 18.45 -7.73
N HIS A 62 -10.79 17.30 -8.41
CA HIS A 62 -11.48 17.13 -9.69
C HIS A 62 -12.79 16.34 -9.58
N TYR A 63 -13.55 16.54 -8.48
CA TYR A 63 -14.85 15.89 -8.24
C TYR A 63 -15.65 15.73 -9.56
N PHE A 64 -16.06 14.50 -9.89
CA PHE A 64 -16.79 14.15 -11.10
C PHE A 64 -16.06 14.32 -12.44
N THR A 65 -14.78 13.93 -12.54
CA THR A 65 -14.12 13.84 -13.86
C THR A 65 -14.85 12.80 -14.74
N ARG A 66 -15.79 13.25 -15.57
CA ARG A 66 -16.66 12.37 -16.40
C ARG A 66 -15.90 11.62 -17.50
N ASN A 67 -14.72 12.13 -17.87
CA ASN A 67 -13.90 11.56 -18.93
C ASN A 67 -12.66 10.85 -18.32
N PRO A 68 -12.60 9.50 -18.35
CA PRO A 68 -11.45 8.73 -17.84
C PRO A 68 -10.13 9.06 -18.55
N LYS A 69 -10.17 9.44 -19.82
CA LYS A 69 -8.97 9.84 -20.58
C LYS A 69 -8.34 11.09 -19.98
N TYR A 70 -9.17 12.09 -19.70
CA TYR A 70 -8.71 13.34 -19.08
C TYR A 70 -8.15 13.09 -17.67
N TYR A 71 -8.81 12.24 -16.88
CA TYR A 71 -8.33 11.84 -15.56
C TYR A 71 -6.92 11.20 -15.62
N LYS A 72 -6.70 10.26 -16.55
CA LYS A 72 -5.37 9.64 -16.77
C LYS A 72 -4.32 10.66 -17.20
N GLN A 73 -4.65 11.58 -18.11
CA GLN A 73 -3.74 12.62 -18.56
C GLN A 73 -3.35 13.57 -17.42
N ARG A 74 -4.31 13.94 -16.54
CA ARG A 74 -4.03 14.76 -15.36
C ARG A 74 -3.14 14.05 -14.34
N ILE A 75 -3.35 12.75 -14.09
CA ILE A 75 -2.41 11.96 -13.27
C ILE A 75 -1.00 12.00 -13.88
N LEU A 76 -0.86 11.73 -15.18
CA LEU A 76 0.44 11.71 -15.84
C LEU A 76 1.16 13.06 -15.77
N LEU A 77 0.44 14.16 -15.96
CA LEU A 77 1.02 15.50 -15.85
C LEU A 77 1.42 15.82 -14.40
N GLU A 78 0.48 15.71 -13.46
CA GLU A 78 0.71 16.17 -12.09
C GLU A 78 1.66 15.24 -11.31
N CYS A 79 1.60 13.92 -11.51
CA CYS A 79 2.52 13.00 -10.85
C CYS A 79 3.93 12.99 -11.45
N ASN A 80 4.17 13.70 -12.57
CA ASN A 80 5.49 13.83 -13.20
C ASN A 80 5.89 15.30 -13.44
N GLU A 81 5.24 16.27 -12.79
CA GLU A 81 5.48 17.71 -12.97
C GLU A 81 6.95 18.12 -12.79
N GLU A 82 7.63 17.50 -11.81
CA GLU A 82 9.08 17.69 -11.54
C GLU A 82 9.97 17.25 -12.71
N LEU A 83 9.48 16.36 -13.59
CA LEU A 83 10.21 15.89 -14.78
C LEU A 83 9.87 16.72 -16.04
N LEU A 84 8.84 17.55 -15.96
CA LEU A 84 8.35 18.38 -17.07
C LEU A 84 8.79 19.85 -16.94
N SER A 85 9.25 20.25 -15.75
CA SER A 85 9.81 21.57 -15.45
C SER A 85 11.30 21.60 -15.78
N CYS A 86 11.61 21.53 -17.08
CA CYS A 86 12.90 21.94 -17.62
C CYS A 86 12.90 23.45 -17.89
#